data_AF-B7G2I7-F1
#
_entry.id   AF-B7G2I7-F1
#
_cell.length_a   1.000
_cell.length_b   1.000
_cell.length_c   1.000
_cell.angle_alpha   90.00
_cell.angle_beta   90.00
_cell.angle_gamma   90.00
#
_symmetry.space_group_name_H-M   'P 1'
#
loop_
_entity.id
_entity.type
_entity.pdbx_description
1 polymer ?
#
loop_
_entity_poly.entity_id
_entity_poly.type
_entity_poly.pdbx_seq_one_letter_code
_entity_poly.pdbx_strand_id
1 'polypeptide(L)'
;MGEDTPGTEEAKKIKKENDTTYYFLIQSVTGTAFPYVENANGHARTAWKNLCKQYTPEEEDLVDLESRFVKCILTNTQKDPEEWFNNIEYLNAQVEKISKQSKTSEIQLKAHVIANLPSEYSEVITASVVQSSEQSHKVPAHH
;
A
#
# COMPACT_ATOMS: atom_id res chain seq x y z
N MET A 1 21.99 6.53 48.62
CA MET A 1 21.34 7.27 47.52
C MET A 1 21.92 6.69 46.25
N GLY A 2 21.13 5.87 45.54
CA GLY A 2 21.60 5.23 44.30
C GLY A 2 21.59 6.25 43.18
N GLU A 3 22.72 6.39 42.49
CA GLU A 3 22.82 7.18 41.28
C GLU A 3 22.06 6.46 40.15
N ASP A 4 20.83 6.89 39.89
CA ASP A 4 20.09 6.49 38.70
C ASP A 4 20.74 7.17 37.49
N THR A 5 21.67 6.44 36.87
CA THR A 5 22.28 6.86 35.61
C THR A 5 21.24 6.76 34.47
N PRO A 6 21.08 7.82 33.64
CA PRO A 6 20.03 7.89 32.60
C PRO A 6 19.97 6.70 31.64
N GLY A 7 21.11 6.02 31.39
CA GLY A 7 21.17 4.83 30.54
C GLY A 7 20.49 3.59 31.13
N THR A 8 20.30 3.54 32.45
CA THR A 8 19.72 2.38 33.14
C THR A 8 18.19 2.40 33.07
N GLU A 9 17.58 3.58 33.18
CA GLU A 9 16.12 3.74 33.06
C GLU A 9 15.64 3.56 31.61
N GLU A 10 16.39 4.09 30.64
CA GLU A 10 16.09 3.90 29.22
C GLU A 10 16.17 2.42 28.82
N ALA A 11 17.18 1.69 29.28
CA ALA A 11 17.32 0.26 29.03
C ALA A 11 16.16 -0.56 29.65
N LYS A 12 15.71 -0.20 30.85
CA LYS A 12 14.53 -0.82 31.48
C LYS A 12 13.26 -0.56 30.68
N LYS A 13 13.08 0.67 30.19
CA LYS A 13 11.93 1.06 29.36
C LYS A 13 11.90 0.27 28.05
N ILE A 14 13.02 0.22 27.32
CA ILE A 14 13.14 -0.54 26.07
C ILE A 14 12.83 -2.02 26.28
N LYS A 15 13.35 -2.61 27.37
CA LYS A 15 13.06 -4.01 27.72
C LYS A 15 11.56 -4.22 27.99
N LYS A 16 10.94 -3.35 28.79
CA LYS A 16 9.51 -3.42 29.09
C LYS A 16 8.65 -3.30 27.84
N GLU A 17 9.01 -2.41 26.93
CA GLU A 17 8.34 -2.25 25.64
C GLU A 17 8.47 -3.51 24.79
N ASN A 18 9.68 -4.07 24.66
CA ASN A 18 9.90 -5.33 23.96
C ASN A 18 9.04 -6.47 24.54
N ASP A 19 9.05 -6.65 25.86
CA ASP A 19 8.32 -7.73 26.53
C ASP A 19 6.81 -7.57 26.32
N THR A 20 6.31 -6.34 26.39
CA THR A 20 4.91 -5.99 26.15
C THR A 20 4.51 -6.26 24.70
N THR A 21 5.32 -5.84 23.73
CA THR A 21 5.05 -6.09 22.30
C THR A 21 5.12 -7.57 21.97
N TYR A 22 6.10 -8.29 22.51
CA TYR A 22 6.22 -9.73 22.32
C TYR A 22 5.00 -10.48 22.87
N TYR A 23 4.53 -10.09 24.06
CA TYR A 23 3.30 -10.62 24.65
C TYR A 23 2.10 -10.42 23.73
N PHE A 24 1.88 -9.20 23.22
CA PHE A 24 0.78 -8.94 22.30
C PHE A 24 0.89 -9.73 21.00
N LEU A 25 2.10 -9.88 20.45
CA LEU A 25 2.32 -10.71 19.26
C LEU A 25 1.92 -12.17 19.51
N ILE A 26 2.33 -12.77 20.63
CA ILE A 26 1.92 -14.13 21.01
C ILE A 26 0.40 -14.26 21.09
N GLN A 27 -0.28 -13.29 21.72
CA GLN A 27 -1.73 -13.35 21.89
C GLN A 27 -2.50 -13.15 20.56
N SER A 28 -1.91 -12.42 19.61
CA SER A 28 -2.52 -12.15 18.31
C SER A 28 -2.45 -13.30 17.32
N VAL A 29 -1.53 -14.25 17.50
CA VAL A 29 -1.31 -15.35 16.55
C VAL A 29 -1.90 -16.66 17.07
N THR A 30 -2.43 -17.47 16.15
CA THR A 30 -2.94 -18.81 16.47
C THR A 30 -2.54 -19.79 15.38
N GLY A 31 -2.63 -21.09 15.69
CA GLY A 31 -2.35 -22.15 14.72
C GLY A 31 -0.92 -22.11 14.16
N THR A 32 -0.79 -22.18 12.85
CA THR A 32 0.51 -22.28 12.16
C THR A 32 1.38 -21.04 12.30
N ALA A 33 0.81 -19.89 12.66
CA ALA A 33 1.57 -18.65 12.88
C ALA A 33 2.31 -18.64 14.23
N PHE A 34 1.85 -19.41 15.22
CA PHE A 34 2.38 -19.38 16.59
C PHE A 34 3.87 -19.77 16.69
N PRO A 35 4.36 -20.85 16.06
CA PRO A 35 5.77 -21.23 16.13
C PRO A 35 6.74 -20.15 15.63
N TYR A 36 6.32 -19.31 14.68
CA TYR A 36 7.16 -18.21 14.16
C TYR A 36 7.41 -17.12 15.20
N VAL A 37 6.46 -16.90 16.11
CA VAL A 37 6.58 -15.96 17.23
C VAL A 37 7.28 -16.62 18.42
N GLU A 38 6.94 -17.87 18.74
CA GLU A 38 7.54 -18.62 19.86
C GLU A 38 9.06 -18.77 19.67
N ASN A 39 9.51 -19.13 18.46
CA ASN A 39 10.93 -19.31 18.14
C ASN A 39 11.78 -18.03 18.26
N ALA A 40 11.16 -16.86 18.43
CA ALA A 40 11.86 -15.61 18.63
C ALA A 40 12.29 -15.36 20.09
N ASN A 41 11.98 -16.27 21.02
CA ASN A 41 12.51 -16.30 22.39
C ASN A 41 12.42 -14.95 23.14
N GLY A 42 11.26 -14.29 23.10
CA GLY A 42 11.06 -13.00 23.78
C GLY A 42 11.45 -11.77 22.97
N HIS A 43 12.05 -11.91 21.79
CA HIS A 43 12.42 -10.77 20.95
C HIS A 43 11.30 -10.36 20.00
N ALA A 44 10.57 -9.29 20.34
CA ALA A 44 9.43 -8.80 19.57
C ALA A 44 9.77 -8.51 18.10
N ARG A 45 10.92 -7.87 17.86
CA ARG A 45 11.37 -7.55 16.50
C ARG A 45 11.66 -8.80 15.66
N THR A 46 12.22 -9.83 16.27
CA THR A 46 12.52 -11.10 15.58
C THR A 46 11.23 -11.85 15.28
N ALA A 47 10.28 -11.89 16.23
CA ALA A 47 8.96 -12.47 16.01
C ALA A 47 8.23 -11.81 14.83
N TRP A 48 8.21 -10.48 14.78
CA TRP A 48 7.63 -9.75 13.67
C TRP A 48 8.30 -10.08 12.32
N LYS A 49 9.64 -10.13 12.28
CA LYS A 49 10.38 -10.51 11.07
C LYS A 49 10.06 -11.94 10.61
N ASN A 50 9.93 -12.89 11.53
CA ASN A 50 9.58 -14.26 11.19
C ASN A 50 8.18 -14.35 10.57
N LEU A 51 7.21 -13.62 11.14
CA LEU A 51 5.86 -13.51 10.58
C LEU A 51 5.88 -12.89 9.19
N CYS A 52 6.55 -11.75 9.02
CA CYS A 52 6.69 -11.13 7.70
C CYS A 52 7.36 -12.07 6.69
N LYS A 53 8.42 -12.78 7.08
CA LYS A 53 9.09 -13.70 6.15
C LYS A 53 8.15 -14.81 5.63
N GLN A 54 7.25 -15.30 6.48
CA GLN A 54 6.36 -16.40 6.13
C GLN A 54 5.09 -15.94 5.41
N TYR A 55 4.54 -14.79 5.79
CA TYR A 55 3.20 -14.34 5.37
C TYR A 55 3.21 -13.09 4.51
N THR A 56 4.32 -12.33 4.45
CA THR A 56 4.47 -11.35 3.38
C THR A 56 4.64 -12.15 2.09
N PRO A 57 3.85 -11.86 1.04
CA PRO A 57 4.10 -12.43 -0.27
C PRO A 57 5.57 -12.25 -0.63
N GLU A 58 6.26 -13.29 -1.12
CA GLU A 58 7.53 -13.09 -1.83
C GLU A 58 7.30 -11.99 -2.87
N GLU A 59 8.28 -11.10 -3.05
CA GLU A 59 8.20 -9.97 -4.00
C GLU A 59 7.46 -10.44 -5.25
N GLU A 60 6.20 -9.99 -5.43
CA GLU A 60 5.41 -10.43 -6.59
C GLU A 60 6.26 -10.15 -7.82
N ASP A 61 6.42 -11.14 -8.71
CA ASP A 61 7.16 -10.92 -9.95
C ASP A 61 6.53 -9.68 -10.62
N LEU A 62 7.37 -8.72 -11.00
CA LEU A 62 6.93 -7.49 -11.66
C LEU A 62 6.01 -7.82 -12.84
N VAL A 63 6.27 -8.94 -13.52
CA VAL A 63 5.43 -9.44 -14.62
C VAL A 63 4.02 -9.82 -14.17
N ASP A 64 3.88 -10.52 -13.03
CA ASP A 64 2.58 -10.92 -12.50
C ASP A 64 1.79 -9.72 -11.98
N LEU A 65 2.49 -8.78 -11.35
CA LEU A 65 1.90 -7.57 -10.83
C LEU A 65 1.43 -6.63 -11.95
N GLU A 66 2.23 -6.46 -13.01
CA GLU A 66 1.84 -5.75 -14.23
C GLU A 66 0.66 -6.46 -14.91
N SER A 67 0.65 -7.80 -14.95
CA SER A 67 -0.48 -8.56 -15.49
C SER A 67 -1.78 -8.30 -14.74
N ARG A 68 -1.73 -8.25 -13.41
CA ARG A 68 -2.89 -7.94 -12.55
C ARG A 68 -3.34 -6.49 -12.72
N PHE A 69 -2.38 -5.57 -12.86
CA PHE A 69 -2.67 -4.17 -13.13
C PHE A 69 -3.42 -4.00 -14.46
N VAL A 70 -2.92 -4.59 -15.55
CA VAL A 70 -3.60 -4.55 -16.85
C VAL A 70 -5.00 -5.18 -16.81
N LYS A 71 -5.21 -6.20 -15.98
CA LYS A 71 -6.50 -6.89 -15.82
C LYS A 71 -7.44 -6.23 -14.79
N CYS A 72 -7.03 -5.14 -14.14
CA CYS A 72 -7.84 -4.45 -13.14
C CYS A 72 -8.90 -3.57 -13.80
N ILE A 73 -10.00 -4.18 -14.24
CA ILE A 73 -11.05 -3.52 -15.00
C ILE A 73 -12.32 -3.38 -14.15
N LEU A 74 -12.94 -2.20 -14.17
CA LEU A 74 -14.28 -2.02 -13.64
C LEU A 74 -15.27 -2.56 -14.67
N THR A 75 -15.86 -3.73 -14.40
CA THR A 75 -16.64 -4.47 -15.41
C THR A 75 -18.03 -3.87 -15.67
N ASN A 76 -18.61 -3.20 -14.68
CA ASN A 76 -19.93 -2.56 -14.76
C ASN A 76 -20.13 -1.58 -13.59
N THR A 77 -21.21 -0.82 -13.65
CA THR A 77 -21.63 0.16 -12.62
C THR A 77 -22.17 -0.48 -11.33
N GLN A 78 -22.36 -1.80 -11.29
CA GLN A 78 -22.84 -2.51 -10.10
C GLN A 78 -21.70 -2.91 -9.15
N LYS A 79 -20.46 -2.83 -9.62
CA LYS A 79 -19.28 -2.98 -8.77
C LYS A 79 -18.94 -1.66 -8.11
N ASP A 80 -18.47 -1.74 -6.87
CA ASP A 80 -18.06 -0.57 -6.11
C ASP A 80 -16.84 0.10 -6.79
N PRO A 81 -16.99 1.32 -7.32
CA PRO A 81 -15.88 2.05 -7.92
C PRO A 81 -14.77 2.35 -6.92
N GLU A 82 -15.10 2.53 -5.63
CA GLU A 82 -14.12 2.83 -4.58
C GLU A 82 -13.21 1.62 -4.32
N GLU A 83 -13.78 0.42 -4.26
CA GLU A 83 -13.01 -0.84 -4.17
C GLU A 83 -12.07 -1.01 -5.37
N TRP A 84 -12.51 -0.65 -6.58
CA TRP A 84 -11.68 -0.71 -7.78
C TRP A 84 -10.52 0.30 -7.74
N PHE A 85 -10.77 1.56 -7.37
CA PHE A 85 -9.71 2.55 -7.19
C PHE A 85 -8.68 2.12 -6.14
N ASN A 86 -9.14 1.60 -4.99
CA ASN A 86 -8.26 1.08 -3.95
C ASN A 86 -7.36 -0.06 -4.45
N ASN A 87 -7.89 -0.93 -5.32
CA ASN A 87 -7.11 -2.00 -5.93
C ASN A 87 -6.06 -1.47 -6.93
N ILE A 88 -6.39 -0.46 -7.73
CA ILE A 88 -5.45 0.20 -8.65
C ILE A 88 -4.31 0.85 -7.87
N GLU A 89 -4.63 1.58 -6.80
CA GLU A 89 -3.64 2.23 -5.94
C GLU A 89 -2.73 1.22 -5.25
N TYR A 90 -3.31 0.13 -4.74
CA TYR A 90 -2.57 -0.96 -4.14
C TYR A 90 -1.58 -1.57 -5.14
N LEU A 91 -2.02 -1.93 -6.35
CA LEU A 91 -1.16 -2.52 -7.37
C LEU A 91 -0.05 -1.57 -7.81
N ASN A 92 -0.35 -0.28 -8.02
CA ASN A 92 0.66 0.73 -8.37
C ASN A 92 1.70 0.91 -7.24
N ALA A 93 1.27 0.87 -5.98
CA ALA A 93 2.17 0.94 -4.84
C ALA A 93 3.07 -0.30 -4.70
N GLN A 94 2.61 -1.49 -5.10
CA GLN A 94 3.46 -2.67 -5.16
C GLN A 94 4.48 -2.58 -6.31
N VAL A 95 4.10 -2.03 -7.48
CA VAL A 95 5.03 -1.86 -8.62
C VAL A 95 6.16 -0.91 -8.23
N GLU A 96 5.83 0.19 -7.55
CA GLU A 96 6.81 1.17 -7.05
C GLU A 96 7.78 0.57 -6.02
N LYS A 97 7.35 -0.41 -5.21
CA LYS A 97 8.22 -1.10 -4.26
C LYS A 97 9.26 -1.99 -4.96
N ILE A 98 8.88 -2.67 -6.04
CA ILE A 98 9.75 -3.59 -6.79
C ILE A 98 10.69 -2.82 -7.70
N SER A 99 10.20 -1.80 -8.40
CA SER A 99 11.01 -0.96 -9.28
C SER A 99 10.70 0.52 -9.07
N LYS A 100 11.63 1.21 -8.40
CA LYS A 100 11.59 2.69 -8.25
C LYS A 100 11.59 3.43 -9.59
N GLN A 101 11.96 2.76 -10.69
CA GLN A 101 12.00 3.30 -12.04
C GLN A 101 10.73 2.98 -12.84
N SER A 102 9.93 2.01 -12.41
CA SER A 102 8.69 1.58 -13.08
C SER A 102 7.45 2.25 -12.51
N LYS A 103 7.60 3.36 -11.77
CA LYS A 103 6.45 4.13 -11.30
C LYS A 103 5.61 4.54 -12.52
N THR A 104 4.40 4.00 -12.60
CA THR A 104 3.44 4.41 -13.62
C THR A 104 3.21 5.90 -13.43
N SER A 105 3.58 6.69 -14.45
CA SER A 105 3.41 8.14 -14.38
C SER A 105 1.93 8.47 -14.15
N GLU A 106 1.65 9.61 -13.51
CA GLU A 106 0.26 10.05 -13.28
C GLU A 106 -0.57 10.07 -14.58
N ILE A 107 0.09 10.40 -15.70
CA ILE A 107 -0.51 10.40 -17.04
C ILE A 107 -0.89 8.97 -17.48
N GLN A 108 0.00 7.99 -17.30
CA GLN A 108 -0.27 6.59 -17.62
C GLN A 108 -1.35 6.00 -16.72
N LEU A 109 -1.37 6.37 -15.42
CA LEU A 109 -2.40 5.92 -14.49
C LEU A 109 -3.78 6.46 -14.89
N LYS A 110 -3.87 7.75 -15.25
CA LYS A 110 -5.10 8.36 -15.77
C LYS A 110 -5.56 7.69 -17.07
N ALA A 111 -4.63 7.43 -18.00
CA ALA A 111 -4.95 6.73 -19.24
C ALA A 111 -5.47 5.31 -18.98
N HIS A 112 -4.87 4.59 -18.03
CA HIS A 112 -5.31 3.26 -17.63
C HIS A 112 -6.71 3.27 -17.01
N VAL A 113 -7.01 4.23 -16.13
CA VAL A 113 -8.34 4.40 -15.54
C VAL A 113 -9.37 4.67 -16.64
N ILE A 114 -9.12 5.64 -17.53
CA ILE A 114 -10.06 6.01 -18.60
C ILE A 114 -10.31 4.84 -19.56
N ALA A 115 -9.27 4.08 -19.90
CA ALA A 115 -9.38 2.94 -20.83
C ALA A 115 -10.14 1.75 -20.24
N ASN A 116 -10.22 1.63 -18.91
CA ASN A 116 -10.82 0.48 -18.22
C ASN A 116 -12.12 0.82 -17.46
N LEU A 117 -12.72 1.98 -17.77
CA LEU A 117 -14.06 2.32 -17.31
C LEU A 117 -15.13 1.65 -18.19
N PRO A 118 -16.26 1.23 -17.59
CA PRO A 118 -17.43 0.79 -18.36
C PRO A 118 -17.92 1.89 -19.31
N SER A 119 -18.49 1.48 -20.44
CA SER A 119 -19.10 2.38 -21.42
C SER A 119 -20.19 3.29 -20.82
N GLU A 120 -20.79 2.86 -19.73
CA GLU A 120 -21.80 3.54 -18.94
C GLU A 120 -21.27 4.81 -18.27
N TYR A 121 -19.95 4.97 -18.13
CA TYR A 121 -19.31 6.20 -17.65
C TYR A 121 -18.89 7.16 -18.77
N SER A 122 -19.08 6.80 -20.05
CA SER A 122 -18.61 7.59 -21.20
C SER A 122 -19.17 9.01 -21.27
N GLU A 123 -20.41 9.22 -20.82
CA GLU A 123 -21.06 10.53 -20.77
C GLU A 123 -20.39 11.48 -19.77
N VAL A 124 -19.87 10.96 -18.65
CA VAL A 124 -19.19 11.76 -17.63
C VAL A 124 -17.77 12.12 -18.06
N ILE A 125 -17.10 11.23 -18.79
CA ILE A 125 -15.73 11.44 -19.29
C ILE A 125 -15.69 12.61 -20.30
N THR A 126 -16.65 12.66 -21.22
CA THR A 126 -16.72 13.71 -22.25
C THR A 126 -16.94 15.10 -21.64
N ALA A 127 -17.75 15.21 -20.59
CA ALA A 127 -17.99 16.48 -19.90
C ALA A 127 -16.72 17.06 -19.22
N SER A 128 -15.86 16.21 -18.66
CA SER A 128 -14.67 16.65 -17.91
C SER A 128 -13.49 17.07 -18.82
N VAL A 129 -13.34 16.41 -19.98
CA VAL A 129 -12.32 16.77 -20.99
C VAL A 129 -12.66 18.10 -21.67
N VAL A 130 -13.94 18.35 -21.94
CA VAL A 130 -14.41 19.61 -22.54
C VAL A 130 -14.11 20.80 -21.61
N GLN A 131 -14.39 20.68 -20.31
CA GLN A 131 -14.08 21.72 -19.33
C GLN A 131 -12.58 22.02 -19.20
N SER A 132 -11.72 21.00 -19.34
CA SER A 132 -10.27 21.17 -19.32
C SER A 132 -9.73 21.87 -20.58
N SER A 133 -10.38 21.66 -21.74
CA SER A 133 -10.01 22.33 -22.99
C SER A 133 -10.45 23.80 -23.06
N GLU A 134 -11.55 24.16 -22.40
CA GLU A 134 -12.08 25.53 -22.38
C GLU A 134 -11.26 26.49 -21.52
N GLN A 135 -10.58 26.01 -20.46
CA GLN A 135 -9.69 26.84 -19.64
C GLN A 135 -8.39 27.23 -20.37
N SER A 136 -7.94 26.45 -21.36
CA SER A 136 -6.70 26.75 -22.10
C SER A 136 -6.85 27.82 -23.17
N HIS A 137 -8.08 28.31 -23.45
CA HIS A 137 -8.35 29.35 -24.46
C HIS A 137 -8.60 30.76 -23.89
N LYS A 138 -8.51 30.97 -22.56
CA LYS A 138 -8.57 32.31 -21.94
C LYS A 138 -7.19 32.79 -21.50
N VAL A 139 -6.32 33.11 -22.46
CA VAL A 139 -5.20 34.05 -22.22
C VAL A 139 -5.62 35.40 -22.76
N PRO A 140 -5.96 36.40 -21.92
CA PRO A 140 -6.23 37.74 -22.41
C PRO A 140 -4.90 38.42 -22.76
N ALA A 141 -4.76 38.83 -24.02
CA ALA A 141 -3.75 39.79 -24.43
C ALA A 141 -4.09 41.14 -23.76
N HIS A 142 -3.30 41.54 -22.77
CA HIS A 142 -3.35 42.88 -22.21
C HIS A 142 -2.55 43.83 -23.11
N HIS A 143 -3.24 44.86 -23.63
CA HIS A 143 -2.65 46.07 -24.18
C HIS A 143 -2.62 47.14 -23.09
#